data_AF-A0A1F7SKX4-F1
#
_entry.id   AF-A0A1F7SKX4-F1
#
_cell.length_a   1.000
_cell.length_b   1.000
_cell.length_c   1.000
_cell.angle_alpha   90.00
_cell.angle_beta   90.00
_cell.angle_gamma   90.00
#
_symmetry.space_group_name_H-M   'P 1'
#
loop_
_entity.id
_entity.type
_entity.pdbx_description
1 polymer ?
#
loop_
_entity_poly.entity_id
_entity_poly.type
_entity_poly.pdbx_seq_one_letter_code
_entity_poly.pdbx_strand_id
1 'polypeptide(L)' 'MTPINAKVEVQGNLDKALRQLKKKMEKEGLVKDMKRNMYYEKPTQRRRKSLLKAIKQQSQIRKEEV' A
#
# COMPACT_ATOMS: atom_id res chain seq x y z
N MET A 1 -6.92 -10.94 -0.29
CA MET A 1 -7.48 -9.61 0.04
C MET A 1 -7.33 -9.49 1.55
N THR A 2 -6.33 -8.76 2.01
CA THR A 2 -6.00 -8.64 3.44
C THR A 2 -7.09 -7.84 4.16
N PRO A 3 -7.49 -8.23 5.39
CA PRO A 3 -8.46 -7.46 6.14
C PRO A 3 -7.90 -6.07 6.47
N ILE A 4 -8.74 -5.07 6.24
CA ILE A 4 -8.46 -3.65 6.48
C ILE A 4 -8.36 -3.47 8.00
N ASN A 5 -7.18 -3.13 8.50
CA ASN A 5 -6.89 -3.00 9.93
C ASN A 5 -6.75 -1.52 10.36
N ALA A 6 -7.43 -0.61 9.65
CA ALA A 6 -7.49 0.81 9.99
C ALA A 6 -8.46 1.08 11.15
N LYS A 7 -8.22 0.46 12.31
CA LYS A 7 -8.90 0.80 13.57
C LYS A 7 -7.94 1.60 14.46
N VAL A 8 -8.41 2.74 14.96
CA VAL A 8 -7.71 3.54 15.98
C VAL A 8 -8.67 3.75 17.14
N GLU A 9 -8.19 3.47 18.34
CA GLU A 9 -8.92 3.75 19.58
C GLU A 9 -8.60 5.18 20.03
N VAL A 10 -9.63 5.93 20.42
CA VAL A 10 -9.49 7.34 20.79
C VAL A 10 -9.24 7.42 22.30
N GLN A 11 -8.03 7.77 22.72
CA GLN A 11 -7.73 8.09 24.11
C GLN A 11 -7.63 9.61 24.30
N GLY A 12 -8.73 10.20 24.82
CA GLY A 12 -8.81 11.60 25.25
C GLY A 12 -8.82 12.63 24.11
N ASN A 13 -7.72 12.74 23.36
CA ASN A 13 -7.57 13.76 22.32
C ASN A 13 -7.97 13.22 20.94
N LEU A 14 -9.12 13.69 20.45
CA LEU A 14 -9.73 13.29 19.17
C LEU A 14 -8.86 13.65 17.96
N ASP A 15 -8.27 14.83 17.92
CA ASP A 15 -7.43 15.29 16.80
C ASP A 15 -6.22 14.40 16.59
N LYS A 16 -5.60 13.94 17.70
CA LYS A 16 -4.48 13.01 17.65
C LYS A 16 -4.90 11.65 17.08
N ALA A 17 -6.07 11.16 17.46
CA ALA A 17 -6.59 9.90 16.95
C ALA A 17 -6.93 9.98 15.45
N LEU A 18 -7.50 11.10 14.98
CA LEU A 18 -7.76 11.33 13.55
C LEU A 18 -6.47 11.37 12.72
N ARG A 19 -5.43 12.02 13.24
CA ARG A 19 -4.11 12.05 12.57
C ARG A 19 -3.47 10.67 12.50
N GLN A 20 -3.59 9.87 13.57
CA GLN A 20 -3.11 8.49 13.58
C GLN A 20 -3.89 7.60 12.61
N LEU A 21 -5.20 7.78 12.51
CA LEU A 21 -6.04 7.05 11.57
C LEU A 21 -5.63 7.33 10.13
N LYS A 22 -5.48 8.62 9.77
CA LYS A 22 -4.98 9.01 8.44
C LYS A 22 -3.62 8.36 8.14
N LYS A 23 -2.69 8.38 9.08
CA LYS A 23 -1.37 7.77 8.92
C LYS A 23 -1.44 6.25 8.78
N LYS A 24 -2.32 5.56 9.52
CA LYS A 24 -2.57 4.13 9.35
C LYS A 24 -3.15 3.81 7.98
N MET A 25 -4.14 4.59 7.51
CA MET A 25 -4.73 4.42 6.17
C MET A 25 -3.70 4.59 5.04
N GLU A 26 -2.80 5.55 5.19
CA GLU A 26 -1.69 5.77 4.25
C GLU A 26 -0.67 4.62 4.30
N LYS A 27 -0.33 4.12 5.49
CA LYS A 27 0.60 3.00 5.69
C LYS A 27 0.06 1.68 5.13
N GLU A 28 -1.23 1.42 5.32
CA GLU A 28 -1.91 0.25 4.75
C GLU A 28 -2.06 0.36 3.23
N GLY A 29 -1.89 1.54 2.65
CA GLY A 29 -1.94 1.74 1.21
C GLY A 29 -3.35 1.64 0.63
N LEU A 30 -4.39 1.79 1.47
CA LEU A 30 -5.81 1.69 1.08
C LEU A 30 -6.13 2.53 -0.16
N VAL A 31 -5.71 3.79 -0.17
CA VAL A 31 -5.95 4.71 -1.29
C VAL A 31 -5.27 4.22 -2.58
N LYS A 32 -4.09 3.59 -2.48
CA LYS A 32 -3.38 3.05 -3.65
C LYS A 32 -4.07 1.80 -4.19
N ASP A 33 -4.59 0.95 -3.30
CA ASP A 33 -5.28 -0.28 -3.70
C ASP A 33 -6.66 0.01 -4.27
N MET A 34 -7.39 0.98 -3.71
CA MET A 34 -8.62 1.51 -4.31
C MET A 34 -8.36 1.95 -5.74
N LYS A 35 -7.36 2.82 -5.97
CA LYS A 35 -7.02 3.31 -7.32
C LYS A 35 -6.62 2.19 -8.28
N ARG A 36 -5.92 1.15 -7.82
CA ARG A 36 -5.56 -0.01 -8.67
C ARG A 36 -6.76 -0.84 -9.08
N ASN A 37 -7.79 -0.91 -8.23
CA ASN A 37 -8.97 -1.74 -8.45
C ASN A 37 -10.13 -0.97 -9.13
N MET A 38 -9.98 0.34 -9.39
CA MET A 38 -11.02 1.15 -10.05
C MET A 38 -11.34 0.68 -11.48
N TYR A 39 -10.40 0.01 -12.15
CA TYR A 39 -10.55 -0.43 -13.54
C TYR A 39 -10.19 -1.89 -13.69
N TYR A 40 -10.80 -2.56 -14.65
CA TYR A 40 -10.42 -3.93 -15.01
C TYR A 40 -9.01 -3.94 -15.61
N GLU A 41 -8.11 -4.65 -14.95
CA GLU A 41 -6.77 -4.93 -15.45
C GLU A 41 -6.72 -6.39 -15.93
N LYS A 42 -6.44 -6.60 -17.22
CA LYS A 42 -6.32 -7.94 -17.80
C LYS A 42 -5.30 -8.78 -17.00
N PRO A 43 -5.57 -10.07 -16.71
CA PRO A 43 -4.70 -10.88 -15.86
C PRO A 43 -3.25 -10.96 -16.36
N THR A 44 -3.04 -10.95 -17.67
CA THR A 44 -1.69 -10.92 -18.27
C THR A 44 -0.94 -9.61 -17.98
N GLN A 45 -1.63 -8.47 -18.03
CA GLN A 45 -1.04 -7.17 -17.69
C GLN A 45 -0.67 -7.09 -16.21
N ARG A 46 -1.56 -7.58 -15.34
CA ARG A 46 -1.29 -7.67 -13.89
C ARG A 46 -0.03 -8.50 -13.60
N ARG A 47 0.11 -9.68 -14.22
CA ARG A 47 1.30 -10.55 -14.09
C ARG A 47 2.59 -9.89 -14.60
N ARG A 48 2.52 -9.20 -15.74
CA ARG A 48 3.67 -8.47 -16.30
C ARG A 48 4.13 -7.35 -15.37
N LYS A 49 3.19 -6.59 -14.81
CA LYS A 49 3.46 -5.50 -13.88
C LYS A 49 4.07 -5.97 -12.57
N SER A 50 3.62 -7.11 -12.03
CA SER A 50 4.23 -7.71 -10.83
C SER A 50 5.66 -8.17 -11.08
N LEU A 51 5.93 -8.80 -12.24
CA LEU A 51 7.29 -9.23 -12.61
C LEU A 51 8.25 -8.04 -12.74
N LEU A 52 7.84 -7.00 -13.47
CA LEU A 52 8.66 -5.79 -13.63
C LEU A 52 8.95 -5.09 -12.30
N LYS A 53 7.96 -5.07 -11.38
CA LYS A 53 8.16 -4.52 -10.03
C LYS A 53 9.20 -5.34 -9.24
N ALA A 54 9.14 -6.67 -9.31
CA ALA A 54 10.10 -7.54 -8.64
C ALA A 54 11.53 -7.36 -9.19
N ILE A 55 11.68 -7.31 -10.52
CA ILE A 55 12.98 -7.05 -11.16
C ILE A 55 13.53 -5.69 -10.74
N LYS A 56 12.69 -4.65 -10.73
CA LYS A 56 13.10 -3.31 -10.28
C LYS A 56 13.53 -3.32 -8.81
N GLN A 57 12.81 -4.02 -7.95
CA GLN A 57 13.17 -4.11 -6.53
C GLN A 57 14.51 -4.84 -6.34
N GLN A 58 14.72 -5.95 -7.04
CA GLN A 58 15.98 -6.68 -7.01
C GLN A 58 17.16 -5.83 -7.51
N SER A 59 16.94 -5.02 -8.54
CA SER A 59 17.99 -4.15 -9.07
C SER A 59 18.32 -2.98 -8.15
N GLN A 60 17.37 -2.49 -7.35
CA GLN A 60 17.68 -1.50 -6.32
C GLN A 60 18.48 -2.12 -5.17
N ILE A 61 18.07 -3.29 -4.67
CA ILE A 61 18.80 -4.00 -3.60
C ILE A 61 20.24 -4.25 -4.02
N ARG A 62 20.46 -4.77 -5.24
CA ARG A 62 21.81 -5.02 -5.76
C ARG A 62 22.65 -3.73 -5.89
N LYS A 63 22.02 -2.58 -6.15
CA LYS A 63 22.73 -1.29 -6.20
C LYS A 63 23.07 -0.77 -4.81
N GLU A 64 22.28 -1.10 -3.79
CA GLU A 64 22.56 -0.75 -2.40
C GLU A 64 23.66 -1.65 -1.80
N GLU A 65 23.81 -2.88 -2.33
CA GLU A 65 24.84 -3.84 -1.91
C GLU A 65 26.24 -3.59 -2.50
N VAL A 66 26.37 -2.70 -3.49
CA VAL A 66 27.64 -2.33 -4.16
C VAL A 66 28.07 -0.95 -3.71
#